data_AF-A0A2T6FRT3-F1
#
_entry.id   AF-A0A2T6FRT3-F1
#
_cell.length_a   1.000
_cell.length_b   1.000
_cell.length_c   1.000
_cell.angle_alpha   90.00
_cell.angle_beta   90.00
_cell.angle_gamma   90.00
#
_symmetry.space_group_name_H-M   'P 1'
#
loop_
_entity.id
_entity.type
_entity.pdbx_description
1 polymer ?
#
loop_
_entity_poly.entity_id
_entity_poly.type
_entity_poly.pdbx_seq_one_letter_code
_entity_poly.pdbx_strand_id
1 'polypeptide(L)'
;MWTLPVALCLDGNKYEVERVLAGQQIVLRYAPFDLSIIQMWKDEQRFKDTVVLDLTRKRKRRVEKTVDVVMEQKRQQQWADDPVQFAAKSGGEVR
;
A
#
# COMPACT_ATOMS: atom_id res chain seq x y z
N MET A 1 -7.89 32.16 21.88
CA MET A 1 -6.50 31.74 21.65
C MET A 1 -6.49 30.77 20.48
N TRP A 2 -5.91 31.11 19.33
CA TRP A 2 -5.78 30.17 18.21
C TRP A 2 -4.43 29.45 18.34
N THR A 3 -4.47 28.16 18.64
CA THR A 3 -3.28 27.32 18.70
C THR A 3 -2.89 26.88 17.30
N LEU A 4 -1.97 27.61 16.65
CA LEU A 4 -1.39 27.19 15.37
C LEU A 4 -0.73 25.80 15.48
N PRO A 5 -1.00 24.90 14.53
CA PRO A 5 -0.34 23.59 14.47
C PRO A 5 1.15 23.76 14.14
N VAL A 6 1.98 22.84 14.62
CA VAL A 6 3.41 22.81 14.31
C VAL A 6 3.61 21.78 13.21
N ALA A 7 4.28 22.19 12.14
CA ALA A 7 4.50 21.33 10.98
C ALA A 7 5.98 21.09 10.73
N LEU A 8 6.32 19.85 10.40
CA LEU A 8 7.65 19.45 9.93
C LEU A 8 7.61 19.28 8.41
N CYS A 9 8.72 19.59 7.74
CA CYS A 9 8.89 19.33 6.31
C CYS A 9 9.98 18.26 6.10
N LEU A 10 9.65 17.18 5.40
CA LEU A 10 10.59 16.11 5.05
C LEU A 10 10.43 15.76 3.57
N ASP A 11 11.49 15.96 2.77
CA ASP A 11 11.50 15.69 1.34
C ASP A 11 10.30 16.31 0.59
N GLY A 12 9.94 17.54 0.97
CA GLY A 12 8.78 18.26 0.44
C GLY A 12 7.41 17.82 0.99
N ASN A 13 7.34 16.79 1.84
CA ASN A 13 6.11 16.37 2.50
C ASN A 13 5.93 17.14 3.82
N LYS A 14 4.69 17.43 4.19
CA LYS A 14 4.34 18.16 5.42
C LYS A 14 3.62 17.24 6.39
N TYR A 15 4.04 17.28 7.65
CA TYR A 15 3.44 16.51 8.73
C TYR A 15 3.16 17.39 9.91
N GLU A 16 2.04 17.17 10.58
CA GLU A 16 1.70 17.79 11.84
C GLU A 16 2.38 17.05 12.99
N VAL A 17 2.96 17.82 13.90
CA VAL A 17 3.68 17.33 15.08
C VAL A 17 3.15 17.98 16.35
N GLU A 18 3.45 17.35 17.49
CA GLU A 18 3.14 17.93 18.78
C GLU A 18 3.94 19.21 19.02
N ARG A 19 3.27 20.21 19.60
CA ARG A 19 3.86 21.51 19.95
C ARG A 19 5.05 21.41 20.89
N VAL A 20 5.10 20.39 21.73
CA VAL A 20 6.21 20.17 22.68
C VAL A 20 7.54 19.91 21.96
N LEU A 21 7.49 19.51 20.69
CA LEU A 21 8.65 19.23 19.85
C LEU A 21 9.06 20.44 18.99
N ALA A 22 8.31 21.54 19.04
CA ALA A 22 8.62 22.75 18.27
C ALA A 22 9.96 23.34 18.71
N GLY A 23 10.86 23.56 17.74
CA GLY A 23 12.20 24.09 18.00
C GLY A 23 13.17 23.11 18.66
N GLN A 24 12.78 21.84 18.80
CA GLN A 24 13.66 20.80 19.33
C GLN A 24 14.26 19.96 18.21
N GLN A 25 15.48 19.47 18.45
CA GLN A 25 16.09 18.47 17.58
C GLN A 25 15.53 17.09 17.95
N ILE A 26 15.01 16.39 16.94
CA ILE A 26 14.36 15.09 17.09
C ILE A 26 14.91 14.12 16.05
N VAL A 27 14.81 12.83 16.33
CA VAL A 27 15.15 11.76 15.39
C VAL A 27 13.86 11.25 14.75
N LEU A 28 13.83 11.27 13.41
CA LEU A 28 12.73 10.72 12.63
C LEU A 28 13.11 9.33 12.13
N ARG A 29 12.23 8.36 12.35
CA ARG A 29 12.35 7.01 11.80
C ARG A 29 11.15 6.74 10.91
N TYR A 30 11.42 6.36 9.66
CA TYR A 30 10.40 6.08 8.66
C TYR A 30 10.86 4.99 7.72
N ALA A 31 9.91 4.32 7.07
CA ALA A 31 10.22 3.38 6.00
C ALA A 31 10.49 4.16 4.70
N PRO A 32 11.60 3.92 3.98
CA PRO A 32 11.95 4.69 2.79
C PRO A 32 10.90 4.56 1.65
N PHE A 33 10.12 3.48 1.65
CA PHE A 33 9.06 3.23 0.68
C PHE A 33 7.66 3.60 1.17
N ASP A 34 7.50 3.89 2.47
CA ASP A 34 6.21 4.24 3.06
C ASP A 34 6.34 5.44 4.00
N LEU A 35 6.09 6.62 3.43
CA LEU A 35 6.10 7.90 4.12
C LEU A 35 4.75 8.24 4.77
N SER A 36 3.81 7.28 4.81
CA SER A 36 2.50 7.46 5.44
C SER A 36 2.56 7.50 6.97
N ILE A 37 3.61 6.92 7.57
CA ILE A 37 3.80 6.91 9.03
C ILE A 37 5.25 7.30 9.32
N ILE A 38 5.43 8.36 10.11
CA ILE A 38 6.74 8.76 10.61
C ILE A 38 6.73 8.67 12.13
N GLN A 39 7.71 7.94 12.67
CA GLN A 39 7.92 7.81 14.09
C GLN A 39 8.86 8.90 14.58
N MET A 40 8.46 9.58 15.64
CA MET A 40 9.23 10.67 16.26
C MET A 40 9.88 10.18 17.55
N TRP A 41 11.19 10.41 17.67
CA TRP A 41 11.97 10.02 18.82
C TRP A 41 12.75 11.21 19.37
N LYS A 42 12.76 11.36 20.68
CA LYS A 42 13.60 12.34 21.39
C LYS A 42 14.03 11.75 22.72
N ASP A 43 15.31 11.86 23.06
CA ASP A 43 15.88 11.36 24.32
C ASP A 43 15.49 9.89 24.58
N GLU A 44 15.57 9.05 23.52
CA GLU A 44 15.16 7.64 23.50
C GLU A 44 13.67 7.36 23.78
N GLN A 45 12.86 8.41 23.95
CA GLN A 45 11.41 8.29 24.12
C GLN A 45 10.70 8.47 22.77
N ARG A 46 9.72 7.59 22.52
CA ARG A 46 8.83 7.69 21.36
C ARG A 46 7.69 8.65 21.66
N PHE A 47 7.49 9.60 20.77
CA PHE A 47 6.38 10.54 20.78
C PHE A 47 5.25 10.05 19.87
N LYS A 48 4.10 10.75 19.93
CA LYS A 48 2.93 10.44 19.13
C LYS A 48 3.26 10.45 17.64
N ASP A 49 2.69 9.48 16.92
CA ASP A 49 2.89 9.35 15.48
C ASP A 49 2.33 10.58 14.74
N THR A 50 3.05 11.04 13.73
CA THR A 50 2.72 12.27 12.99
C THR A 50 1.47 12.11 12.14
N VAL A 51 0.66 13.18 12.03
CA VAL A 51 -0.45 13.23 11.06
C VAL A 51 0.07 13.79 9.75
N VAL A 52 -0.18 13.07 8.64
CA VAL A 52 0.21 13.52 7.31
C VAL A 52 -0.68 14.67 6.87
N LEU A 53 -0.10 15.85 6.62
CA LEU A 53 -0.85 17.01 6.13
C LEU A 53 -0.84 17.06 4.60
N ASP A 54 0.33 16.86 3.99
CA ASP A 54 0.49 16.96 2.55
C ASP A 54 1.63 16.05 2.07
N LEU A 55 1.33 15.13 1.15
CA LEU A 55 2.33 14.29 0.49
C LEU A 55 2.57 14.82 -0.92
N THR A 56 3.78 15.33 -1.15
CA THR A 56 4.18 15.91 -2.44
C THR A 56 4.15 14.89 -3.57
N ARG A 57 4.37 13.60 -3.25
CA ARG A 57 4.14 12.50 -4.20
C ARG A 57 2.71 12.00 -4.07
N LYS A 58 1.88 12.30 -5.08
CA LYS A 58 0.70 11.48 -5.39
C LYS A 58 1.20 10.05 -5.57
N ARG A 59 0.94 9.18 -4.58
CA ARG A 59 1.17 7.72 -4.69
C ARG A 59 0.74 7.33 -6.10
N LYS A 60 1.64 6.80 -6.94
CA LYS A 60 1.19 6.14 -8.18
C LYS A 60 0.21 5.09 -7.72
N ARG A 61 -1.05 5.28 -8.12
CA ARG A 61 -2.21 4.48 -7.77
C ARG A 61 -1.77 3.02 -7.70
N ARG A 62 -1.86 2.43 -6.51
CA ARG A 62 -1.72 0.98 -6.33
C ARG A 62 -2.54 0.35 -7.46
N VAL A 63 -1.93 -0.47 -8.31
CA VAL A 63 -2.70 -1.25 -9.27
C VAL A 63 -3.69 -2.03 -8.41
N GLU A 64 -4.96 -1.65 -8.48
CA GLU A 64 -6.01 -2.31 -7.73
C GLU A 64 -5.99 -3.76 -8.17
N LYS A 65 -5.88 -4.68 -7.20
CA LYS A 65 -5.88 -6.14 -7.42
C LYS A 65 -7.19 -6.66 -8.05
N THR A 66 -8.10 -5.76 -8.43
CA THR A 66 -9.38 -6.06 -9.07
C THR A 66 -9.19 -6.69 -10.45
N VAL A 67 -8.07 -6.43 -11.14
CA VAL A 67 -7.77 -7.06 -12.44
C VAL A 67 -7.49 -8.56 -12.33
N ASP A 68 -6.95 -9.05 -11.21
CA ASP A 68 -6.64 -10.47 -11.06
C ASP A 68 -7.90 -11.34 -10.89
N VAL A 69 -8.92 -10.83 -10.21
CA VAL A 69 -10.18 -11.57 -9.94
C VAL A 69 -11.02 -11.72 -11.21
N VAL A 70 -11.11 -10.66 -12.02
CA VAL A 70 -11.91 -10.68 -13.27
C VAL A 70 -11.26 -11.58 -14.34
N MET A 71 -9.93 -11.62 -14.39
CA MET A 71 -9.20 -12.47 -15.33
C MET A 71 -9.33 -13.96 -14.97
N GLU A 72 -9.31 -14.29 -13.68
CA GLU A 72 -9.52 -15.68 -13.21
C GLU A 72 -10.95 -16.18 -13.49
N GLN A 73 -11.98 -15.34 -13.33
CA GLN A 73 -13.36 -15.72 -13.70
C GLN A 73 -13.51 -15.97 -15.21
N LYS A 74 -12.88 -15.15 -16.05
CA LYS A 74 -12.88 -15.37 -17.51
C LYS A 74 -12.17 -16.68 -17.90
N ARG A 75 -11.08 -17.02 -17.20
CA ARG A 75 -10.38 -18.31 -17.38
C ARG A 75 -11.27 -19.50 -17.03
N GLN A 76 -12.01 -19.41 -15.92
CA GLN A 76 -12.92 -20.47 -15.47
C GLN A 76 -14.14 -20.64 -16.39
N GLN A 77 -14.68 -19.54 -16.92
CA GLN A 77 -15.76 -19.59 -17.92
C GLN A 77 -15.28 -20.23 -19.23
N GLN A 78 -14.07 -19.90 -19.68
CA GLN A 78 -13.49 -20.51 -20.87
C GLN A 78 -13.27 -22.02 -20.74
N TRP A 79 -12.96 -22.53 -19.54
CA TRP A 79 -12.91 -23.97 -19.28
C TRP A 79 -14.29 -24.64 -19.17
N ALA A 80 -15.34 -23.89 -18.81
CA ALA A 80 -16.69 -24.43 -18.72
C ALA A 80 -17.37 -24.54 -20.10
N ASP A 81 -17.09 -23.59 -21.01
CA ASP A 81 -17.66 -23.58 -22.37
C ASP A 81 -16.96 -24.56 -23.34
N ASP A 82 -15.76 -25.02 -23.03
CA ASP A 82 -15.03 -26.01 -23.84
C ASP A 82 -14.88 -27.35 -23.07
N PRO A 83 -15.97 -28.11 -22.87
CA PRO A 83 -15.88 -29.42 -22.24
C PRO A 83 -15.01 -30.31 -23.11
N VAL A 84 -13.82 -30.65 -22.61
CA VAL A 84 -12.88 -31.57 -23.24
C VAL A 84 -13.63 -32.83 -23.66
N GLN A 85 -13.95 -32.96 -24.95
CA GLN A 85 -14.46 -34.19 -25.55
C GLN A 85 -13.28 -35.17 -25.56
N PHE A 86 -13.12 -35.92 -24.46
CA PHE A 86 -12.16 -37.00 -24.39
C PHE A 86 -12.54 -38.02 -25.46
N ALA A 87 -11.75 -38.09 -26.54
CA ALA A 87 -11.98 -38.99 -27.64
C ALA A 87 -12.01 -40.44 -27.10
N ALA A 88 -13.20 -41.02 -26.96
CA ALA A 88 -13.37 -42.46 -26.85
C ALA A 88 -13.10 -43.07 -28.24
N LYS A 89 -11.82 -43.07 -28.64
CA LYS A 89 -11.38 -43.74 -29.86
C LYS A 89 -11.26 -45.23 -29.53
N SER A 90 -12.35 -45.95 -29.81
CA SER A 90 -12.41 -47.33 -30.26
C SER A 90 -11.16 -48.17 -29.98
N GLY A 91 -11.16 -48.90 -28.86
CA GLY A 91 -10.21 -49.99 -28.63
C GLY A 91 -10.48 -51.10 -29.65
N GLY A 92 -9.61 -51.17 -30.66
CA GLY A 92 -9.67 -52.13 -31.74
C GLY A 92 -9.50 -53.57 -31.26
N GLU A 93 -10.26 -54.43 -31.93
CA GLU A 93 -10.19 -55.88 -31.94
C GLU A 93 -8.75 -56.37 -32.20
N VAL A 94 -8.25 -57.26 -31.33
CA VAL A 94 -7.04 -58.06 -31.58
C VAL A 94 -7.44 -59.53 -31.50
N ARG A 95 -7.34 -60.14 -32.69
CA ARG A 95 -7.50 -61.54 -33.11
C ARG A 95 -7.43 -62.63 -32.04
#